data_AF-A0A133V323-F1
#
_entry.id   AF-A0A133V323-F1
#
_cell.length_a   1.000
_cell.length_b   1.000
_cell.length_c   1.000
_cell.angle_alpha   90.00
_cell.angle_beta   90.00
_cell.angle_gamma   90.00
#
_symmetry.space_group_name_H-M   'P 1'
#
loop_
_entity.id
_entity.type
_entity.pdbx_description
1 polymer ?
#
loop_
_entity_poly.entity_id
_entity_poly.type
_entity_poly.pdbx_seq_one_letter_code
_entity_poly.pdbx_strand_id
1 'polypeptide(L)'
;MEVVIKGAGEVASGIAHFLFSKNLEILMTEIPRPTTQRRTVAFAEAVFSGETEVEGIKAEKATNIRDIHEILKNNKIPVLIDPEGEILDNFSPEVLIDGTMAKKNLGTDIDDAKLVIGVGPGFKAGKDVDIVIETAEEAEPGRIISKGGSYPNTGIPCDIMGYTTERVLRAPADGVFKSDREISDPVEEGDIVGKVDGKELRAGITGTVRGLVKDGLEVVEGQKLGDIDPRGLREFGISDRSIEIARGVWKAINDFGPANMNRGGS
;
A
#
# COMPACT_ATOMS: atom_id res chain seq x y z
N MET A 1 4.24 -19.69 -8.87
CA MET A 1 5.23 -18.61 -8.78
C MET A 1 4.85 -17.82 -7.56
N GLU A 2 5.77 -17.81 -6.61
CA GLU A 2 5.60 -17.22 -5.29
C GLU A 2 6.10 -15.78 -5.32
N VAL A 3 5.25 -14.86 -4.87
CA VAL A 3 5.53 -13.42 -4.85
C VAL A 3 5.34 -12.92 -3.44
N VAL A 4 6.38 -12.26 -2.90
CA VAL A 4 6.28 -11.53 -1.64
C VAL A 4 6.10 -10.05 -1.95
N ILE A 5 5.13 -9.43 -1.29
CA ILE A 5 4.87 -7.99 -1.36
C ILE A 5 5.12 -7.39 0.01
N LYS A 6 6.13 -6.52 0.12
CA LYS A 6 6.40 -5.75 1.33
C LYS A 6 5.42 -4.58 1.40
N GLY A 7 4.67 -4.52 2.50
CA GLY A 7 3.56 -3.61 2.72
C GLY A 7 2.22 -4.20 2.24
N ALA A 8 1.15 -3.81 2.92
CA ALA A 8 -0.24 -4.17 2.61
C ALA A 8 -1.17 -2.94 2.56
N GLY A 9 -0.61 -1.75 2.35
CA GLY A 9 -1.36 -0.52 2.09
C GLY A 9 -2.11 -0.53 0.76
N GLU A 10 -2.72 0.60 0.39
CA GLU A 10 -3.58 0.73 -0.80
C GLU A 10 -2.91 0.22 -2.09
N VAL A 11 -1.73 0.76 -2.42
CA VAL A 11 -1.03 0.43 -3.67
C VAL A 11 -0.60 -1.04 -3.68
N ALA A 12 0.01 -1.51 -2.60
CA ALA A 12 0.42 -2.90 -2.44
C ALA A 12 -0.77 -3.87 -2.56
N SER A 13 -1.93 -3.50 -2.00
CA SER A 13 -3.15 -4.30 -2.09
C SER A 13 -3.71 -4.33 -3.51
N GLY A 14 -3.65 -3.23 -4.25
CA GLY A 14 -4.01 -3.20 -5.67
C GLY A 14 -3.12 -4.12 -6.51
N ILE A 15 -1.82 -4.13 -6.23
CA ILE A 15 -0.86 -5.06 -6.86
C ILE A 15 -1.20 -6.51 -6.49
N ALA A 16 -1.35 -6.80 -5.20
CA ALA A 16 -1.67 -8.13 -4.69
C ALA A 16 -2.97 -8.68 -5.30
N HIS A 17 -4.03 -7.87 -5.32
CA HIS A 17 -5.32 -8.23 -5.92
C HIS A 17 -5.18 -8.59 -7.40
N PHE A 18 -4.51 -7.73 -8.17
CA PHE A 18 -4.32 -7.97 -9.60
C PHE A 18 -3.48 -9.22 -9.87
N LEU A 19 -2.36 -9.41 -9.16
CA LEU A 19 -1.49 -10.57 -9.35
C LEU A 19 -2.16 -11.87 -8.89
N PHE A 20 -2.91 -11.83 -7.80
CA PHE A 20 -3.73 -12.95 -7.33
C PHE A 20 -4.77 -13.35 -8.38
N SER A 21 -5.41 -12.38 -9.07
CA SER A 21 -6.32 -12.65 -10.19
C SER A 21 -5.63 -13.33 -11.39
N LYS A 22 -4.29 -13.32 -11.44
CA LYS A 22 -3.47 -14.05 -12.42
C LYS A 22 -3.01 -15.42 -11.91
N ASN A 23 -3.55 -15.91 -10.79
CA ASN A 23 -3.22 -17.18 -10.14
C ASN A 23 -1.76 -17.25 -9.65
N LEU A 24 -1.20 -16.11 -9.23
CA LEU A 24 0.05 -16.07 -8.49
C LEU A 24 -0.21 -16.28 -7.00
N GLU A 25 0.71 -16.98 -6.33
CA GLU A 25 0.67 -17.16 -4.87
C GLU A 25 1.30 -15.94 -4.23
N ILE A 26 0.48 -15.15 -3.51
CA ILE A 26 0.89 -13.86 -2.95
C ILE A 26 1.00 -13.97 -1.45
N LEU A 27 2.15 -13.61 -0.91
CA LEU A 27 2.34 -13.34 0.52
C LEU A 27 2.60 -11.84 0.71
N MET A 28 1.87 -11.22 1.63
CA MET A 28 2.12 -9.82 1.99
C MET A 28 2.76 -9.75 3.38
N THR A 29 3.71 -8.83 3.55
CA THR A 29 4.23 -8.47 4.88
C THR A 29 3.79 -7.07 5.26
N GLU A 30 3.68 -6.82 6.56
CA GLU A 30 3.22 -5.54 7.06
C GLU A 30 3.74 -5.26 8.48
N ILE A 31 3.77 -3.98 8.88
CA ILE A 31 4.11 -3.58 10.24
C ILE A 31 2.96 -3.87 11.23
N PRO A 32 3.22 -3.97 12.54
CA PRO A 32 2.17 -4.30 13.52
C PRO A 32 1.03 -3.27 13.63
N ARG A 33 1.30 -2.01 13.25
CA ARG A 33 0.35 -0.89 13.32
C ARG A 33 0.36 -0.08 12.02
N PRO A 34 -0.25 -0.60 10.94
CA PRO A 34 -0.25 0.07 9.64
C PRO A 34 -0.97 1.41 9.68
N THR A 35 -0.40 2.42 9.04
CA THR A 35 -0.99 3.76 8.92
C THR A 35 -1.79 3.93 7.63
N THR A 36 -2.34 2.83 7.11
CA THR A 36 -3.14 2.83 5.88
C THR A 36 -4.42 3.65 6.09
N GLN A 37 -4.69 4.58 5.18
CA GLN A 37 -5.84 5.50 5.27
C GLN A 37 -7.07 4.91 4.58
N ARG A 38 -6.94 4.46 3.33
CA ARG A 38 -8.03 3.79 2.60
C ARG A 38 -8.17 2.33 3.04
N ARG A 39 -8.53 2.11 4.30
CA ARG A 39 -8.54 0.78 4.96
C ARG A 39 -9.54 -0.20 4.35
N THR A 40 -10.65 0.30 3.81
CA THR A 40 -11.72 -0.52 3.19
C THR A 40 -11.29 -1.20 1.88
N VAL A 41 -10.16 -0.80 1.31
CA VAL A 41 -9.63 -1.31 0.04
C VAL A 41 -8.19 -1.79 0.15
N ALA A 42 -7.74 -2.07 1.38
CA ALA A 42 -6.38 -2.49 1.67
C ALA A 42 -6.35 -3.74 2.57
N PHE A 43 -5.50 -4.70 2.19
CA PHE A 43 -5.31 -5.93 2.94
C PHE A 43 -4.63 -5.72 4.30
N ALA A 44 -3.98 -4.57 4.52
CA ALA A 44 -3.46 -4.16 5.83
C ALA A 44 -4.50 -4.20 6.95
N GLU A 45 -5.81 -4.06 6.65
CA GLU A 45 -6.85 -4.17 7.68
C GLU A 45 -6.84 -5.54 8.37
N ALA A 46 -6.44 -6.62 7.68
CA ALA A 46 -6.31 -7.96 8.27
C ALA A 46 -5.36 -7.99 9.48
N VAL A 47 -4.36 -7.10 9.54
CA VAL A 47 -3.46 -6.98 10.71
C VAL A 47 -4.25 -6.70 11.99
N PHE A 48 -5.33 -5.91 11.89
CA PHE A 48 -6.20 -5.53 13.00
C PHE A 48 -7.39 -6.47 13.18
N SER A 49 -8.10 -6.81 12.10
CA SER A 49 -9.35 -7.59 12.15
C SER A 49 -9.15 -9.11 12.11
N GLY A 50 -7.94 -9.59 11.79
CA GLY A 50 -7.63 -11.00 11.56
C GLY A 50 -7.92 -11.45 10.12
N GLU A 51 -8.97 -10.92 9.49
CA GLU A 51 -9.27 -11.15 8.08
C GLU A 51 -9.90 -9.91 7.44
N THR A 52 -9.79 -9.79 6.12
CA THR A 52 -10.47 -8.74 5.34
C THR A 52 -10.77 -9.23 3.93
N GLU A 53 -11.66 -8.53 3.24
CA GLU A 53 -12.02 -8.81 1.85
C GLU A 53 -12.00 -7.51 1.05
N VAL A 54 -11.28 -7.53 -0.08
CA VAL A 54 -11.20 -6.41 -1.02
C VAL A 54 -11.63 -6.93 -2.38
N GLU A 55 -12.75 -6.40 -2.87
CA GLU A 55 -13.31 -6.74 -4.19
C GLU A 55 -13.37 -8.25 -4.47
N GLY A 56 -13.89 -9.03 -3.51
CA GLY A 56 -14.06 -10.48 -3.65
C GLY A 56 -12.83 -11.33 -3.32
N ILE A 57 -11.66 -10.71 -3.11
CA ILE A 57 -10.44 -11.41 -2.70
C ILE A 57 -10.27 -11.29 -1.19
N LYS A 58 -10.09 -12.43 -0.53
CA LYS A 58 -9.91 -12.51 0.93
C LYS A 58 -8.43 -12.53 1.29
N ALA A 59 -8.09 -11.78 2.34
CA ALA A 59 -6.80 -11.83 2.99
C ALA A 59 -6.97 -12.18 4.47
N GLU A 60 -6.00 -12.90 5.02
CA GLU A 60 -6.03 -13.41 6.38
C GLU A 60 -4.68 -13.19 7.06
N LYS A 61 -4.70 -12.81 8.33
CA LYS A 61 -3.51 -12.58 9.12
C LYS A 61 -2.82 -13.90 9.43
N ALA A 62 -1.59 -14.05 8.95
CA ALA A 62 -0.74 -15.18 9.29
C ALA A 62 0.08 -14.87 10.56
N THR A 63 0.33 -15.87 11.39
CA THR A 63 1.22 -15.74 12.56
C THR A 63 2.53 -16.48 12.41
N ASN A 64 2.60 -17.43 11.47
CA ASN A 64 3.77 -18.28 11.23
C ASN A 64 3.71 -18.90 9.82
N ILE A 65 4.78 -19.58 9.41
CA ILE A 65 4.90 -20.21 8.08
C ILE A 65 3.83 -21.27 7.81
N ARG A 66 3.38 -22.02 8.81
CA ARG A 66 2.31 -23.02 8.60
C ARG A 66 1.01 -22.34 8.24
N ASP A 67 0.65 -21.27 8.97
CA ASP A 67 -0.54 -20.47 8.67
C ASP A 67 -0.46 -19.91 7.24
N ILE A 68 0.71 -19.39 6.81
CA ILE A 68 0.91 -18.89 5.44
C ILE A 68 0.53 -19.96 4.41
N HIS A 69 1.05 -21.17 4.55
CA HIS A 69 0.77 -22.27 3.62
C HIS A 69 -0.71 -22.71 3.66
N GLU A 70 -1.33 -22.73 4.84
CA GLU A 70 -2.75 -23.06 4.99
C GLU A 70 -3.66 -22.01 4.33
N ILE A 71 -3.35 -20.72 4.51
CA ILE A 71 -4.08 -19.61 3.90
C ILE A 71 -3.96 -19.64 2.37
N LEU A 72 -2.74 -19.83 1.84
CA LEU A 72 -2.50 -19.96 0.39
C LEU A 72 -3.28 -21.14 -0.20
N LYS A 73 -3.26 -22.31 0.46
CA LYS A 73 -4.01 -23.50 0.03
C LYS A 73 -5.52 -23.27 -0.01
N ASN A 74 -6.04 -22.37 0.84
CA ASN A 74 -7.44 -21.98 0.87
C ASN A 74 -7.77 -20.85 -0.14
N ASN A 75 -6.85 -20.53 -1.06
CA ASN A 75 -7.01 -19.49 -2.08
C ASN A 75 -7.32 -18.12 -1.47
N LYS A 76 -6.54 -17.75 -0.45
CA LYS A 76 -6.55 -16.44 0.22
C LYS A 76 -5.14 -15.85 0.24
N ILE A 77 -5.04 -14.56 0.49
CA ILE A 77 -3.75 -13.86 0.62
C ILE A 77 -3.33 -13.80 2.11
N PRO A 78 -2.25 -14.48 2.53
CA PRO A 78 -1.70 -14.28 3.87
C PRO A 78 -1.07 -12.88 4.02
N VAL A 79 -1.33 -12.26 5.17
CA VAL A 79 -0.70 -11.00 5.62
C VAL A 79 0.06 -11.29 6.90
N LEU A 80 1.38 -11.30 6.84
CA LEU A 80 2.26 -11.54 7.98
C LEU A 80 2.70 -10.22 8.61
N ILE A 81 2.66 -10.12 9.94
CA ILE A 81 3.35 -9.02 10.62
C ILE A 81 4.85 -9.32 10.64
N ASP A 82 5.60 -8.61 9.81
CA ASP A 82 7.05 -8.80 9.64
C ASP A 82 7.71 -7.48 9.22
N PRO A 83 7.95 -6.57 10.18
CA PRO A 83 8.52 -5.25 9.90
C PRO A 83 9.95 -5.30 9.36
N GLU A 84 10.72 -6.31 9.75
CA GLU A 84 12.14 -6.46 9.38
C GLU A 84 12.34 -7.31 8.12
N GLY A 85 11.31 -8.03 7.65
CA GLY A 85 11.38 -8.85 6.44
C GLY A 85 12.06 -10.21 6.65
N GLU A 86 12.09 -10.72 7.87
CA GLU A 86 12.73 -12.00 8.24
C GLU A 86 12.13 -13.21 7.48
N ILE A 87 10.92 -13.06 6.93
CA ILE A 87 10.29 -14.12 6.15
C ILE A 87 11.07 -14.46 4.87
N LEU A 88 11.83 -13.51 4.32
CA LEU A 88 12.58 -13.71 3.07
C LEU A 88 13.63 -14.82 3.20
N ASP A 89 14.26 -14.95 4.37
CA ASP A 89 15.26 -15.99 4.66
C ASP A 89 14.68 -17.41 4.59
N ASN A 90 13.38 -17.55 4.89
CA ASN A 90 12.70 -18.85 4.99
C ASN A 90 11.79 -19.16 3.80
N PHE A 91 11.32 -18.13 3.11
CA PHE A 91 10.37 -18.25 1.99
C PHE A 91 11.06 -18.18 0.62
N SER A 92 12.21 -17.51 0.49
CA SER A 92 13.02 -17.44 -0.75
C SER A 92 12.20 -17.18 -2.03
N PRO A 93 11.45 -16.06 -2.10
CA PRO A 93 10.51 -15.82 -3.19
C PRO A 93 11.19 -15.67 -4.56
N GLU A 94 10.44 -16.00 -5.62
CA GLU A 94 10.88 -15.72 -6.99
C GLU A 94 10.86 -14.23 -7.32
N VAL A 95 9.92 -13.49 -6.73
CA VAL A 95 9.75 -12.06 -6.92
C VAL A 95 9.49 -11.39 -5.57
N LEU A 96 10.24 -10.34 -5.28
CA LEU A 96 9.94 -9.40 -4.20
C LEU A 96 9.45 -8.08 -4.79
N ILE A 97 8.36 -7.56 -4.24
CA ILE A 97 7.83 -6.24 -4.59
C ILE A 97 7.79 -5.39 -3.33
N ASP A 98 8.57 -4.31 -3.26
CA ASP A 98 8.39 -3.30 -2.22
C ASP A 98 7.28 -2.32 -2.63
N GLY A 99 6.09 -2.53 -2.07
CA GLY A 99 4.89 -1.72 -2.24
C GLY A 99 4.60 -0.81 -1.05
N THR A 100 5.55 -0.62 -0.13
CA THR A 100 5.34 0.15 1.12
C THR A 100 5.10 1.63 0.86
N MET A 101 5.57 2.15 -0.28
CA MET A 101 5.49 3.58 -0.64
C MET A 101 6.12 4.49 0.41
N ALA A 102 7.18 4.03 1.08
CA ALA A 102 7.88 4.77 2.14
C ALA A 102 8.65 6.01 1.66
N LYS A 103 8.79 6.19 0.33
CA LYS A 103 9.52 7.30 -0.33
C LYS A 103 11.03 7.31 -0.07
N LYS A 104 11.52 6.26 0.57
CA LYS A 104 12.93 5.94 0.84
C LYS A 104 13.04 4.42 0.95
N ASN A 105 14.19 3.87 0.57
CA ASN A 105 14.45 2.46 0.80
C ASN A 105 14.57 2.18 2.31
N LEU A 106 13.79 1.21 2.81
CA LEU A 106 13.75 0.75 4.20
C LEU A 106 14.50 -0.57 4.41
N GLY A 107 15.49 -0.87 3.57
CA GLY A 107 16.31 -2.08 3.68
C GLY A 107 15.95 -3.18 2.68
N THR A 108 15.23 -2.86 1.61
CA THR A 108 15.11 -3.76 0.45
C THR A 108 16.41 -3.74 -0.33
N ASP A 109 16.88 -4.92 -0.68
CA ASP A 109 18.10 -5.13 -1.46
C ASP A 109 17.78 -5.83 -2.78
N ILE A 110 18.63 -5.62 -3.79
CA ILE A 110 18.47 -6.23 -5.11
C ILE A 110 18.67 -7.76 -5.07
N ASP A 111 19.37 -8.26 -4.05
CA ASP A 111 19.63 -9.69 -3.86
C ASP A 111 18.55 -10.41 -3.03
N ASP A 112 17.50 -9.71 -2.57
CA ASP A 112 16.43 -10.28 -1.72
C ASP A 112 15.54 -11.32 -2.46
N ALA A 113 15.54 -11.32 -3.80
CA ALA A 113 14.83 -12.28 -4.63
C ALA A 113 15.48 -12.36 -6.02
N LYS A 114 15.01 -13.28 -6.87
CA LYS A 114 15.49 -13.35 -8.27
C LYS A 114 15.07 -12.13 -9.10
N LEU A 115 13.97 -11.48 -8.73
CA LEU A 115 13.52 -10.22 -9.30
C LEU A 115 12.99 -9.35 -8.17
N VAL A 116 13.61 -8.19 -7.97
CA VAL A 116 13.21 -7.21 -6.95
C VAL A 116 12.64 -5.97 -7.64
N ILE A 117 11.40 -5.62 -7.29
CA ILE A 117 10.67 -4.49 -7.86
C ILE A 117 10.41 -3.46 -6.78
N GLY A 118 10.95 -2.25 -6.94
CA GLY A 118 10.61 -1.09 -6.11
C GLY A 118 9.43 -0.33 -6.69
N VAL A 119 8.40 -0.06 -5.90
CA VAL A 119 7.22 0.70 -6.35
C VAL A 119 7.31 2.15 -5.86
N GLY A 120 7.42 3.08 -6.81
CA GLY A 120 7.46 4.50 -6.54
C GLY A 120 8.81 5.03 -6.04
N PRO A 121 8.81 6.24 -5.43
CA PRO A 121 10.05 6.94 -5.09
C PRO A 121 10.80 6.28 -3.93
N GLY A 122 12.11 6.50 -3.90
CA GLY A 122 12.99 5.97 -2.84
C GLY A 122 13.89 4.82 -3.28
N PHE A 123 13.70 4.31 -4.49
CA PHE A 123 14.49 3.24 -5.10
C PHE A 123 15.21 3.72 -6.37
N LYS A 124 16.34 3.06 -6.66
CA LYS A 124 17.08 3.21 -7.91
C LYS A 124 17.30 1.85 -8.56
N ALA A 125 16.77 1.68 -9.77
CA ALA A 125 16.95 0.49 -10.60
C ALA A 125 18.43 0.26 -10.93
N GLY A 126 18.86 -1.00 -10.81
CA GLY A 126 20.24 -1.46 -10.96
C GLY A 126 21.16 -1.11 -9.79
N LYS A 127 20.60 -0.67 -8.66
CA LYS A 127 21.34 -0.44 -7.42
C LYS A 127 20.59 -1.00 -6.21
N ASP A 128 19.38 -0.51 -5.97
CA ASP A 128 18.58 -0.90 -4.81
C ASP A 128 17.61 -2.03 -5.16
N VAL A 129 17.16 -2.07 -6.42
CA VAL A 129 16.19 -3.03 -6.97
C VAL A 129 16.51 -3.26 -8.46
N ASP A 130 15.99 -4.31 -9.08
CA ASP A 130 16.15 -4.54 -10.52
C ASP A 130 15.35 -3.53 -11.34
N ILE A 131 14.09 -3.34 -10.96
CA ILE A 131 13.12 -2.52 -11.68
C ILE A 131 12.43 -1.57 -10.71
N VAL A 132 12.23 -0.33 -11.14
CA VAL A 132 11.34 0.61 -10.46
C VAL A 132 10.05 0.76 -11.28
N ILE A 133 8.91 0.75 -10.61
CA ILE A 133 7.61 1.04 -11.22
C ILE A 133 7.19 2.46 -10.84
N GLU A 134 6.88 3.28 -11.83
CA GLU A 134 6.41 4.65 -11.62
C GLU A 134 5.02 4.66 -10.97
N THR A 135 4.77 5.67 -10.15
CA THR A 135 3.52 5.85 -9.42
C THR A 135 2.98 7.28 -9.47
N ALA A 136 3.76 8.25 -9.93
CA ALA A 136 3.32 9.64 -10.07
C ALA A 136 2.40 9.81 -11.27
N GLU A 137 1.31 10.56 -11.09
CA GLU A 137 0.35 10.85 -12.17
C GLU A 137 1.01 11.68 -13.28
N GLU A 138 1.98 12.53 -12.91
CA GLU A 138 2.75 13.39 -13.79
C GLU A 138 3.79 12.64 -14.65
N ALA A 139 4.03 11.36 -14.35
CA ALA A 139 5.09 10.57 -14.97
C ALA A 139 4.63 9.21 -15.52
N GLU A 140 3.32 9.04 -15.73
CA GLU A 140 2.67 7.80 -16.22
C GLU A 140 2.77 6.64 -15.20
N PRO A 141 1.77 6.48 -14.30
CA PRO A 141 1.73 5.37 -13.35
C PRO A 141 1.83 4.00 -14.05
N GLY A 142 2.59 3.08 -13.46
CA GLY A 142 2.84 1.75 -14.03
C GLY A 142 3.96 1.70 -15.07
N ARG A 143 4.58 2.82 -15.43
CA ARG A 143 5.76 2.83 -16.30
C ARG A 143 6.92 2.05 -15.67
N ILE A 144 7.52 1.17 -16.46
CA ILE A 144 8.71 0.39 -16.06
C ILE A 144 9.97 1.26 -16.25
N ILE A 145 10.77 1.35 -15.20
CA ILE A 145 12.04 2.07 -15.16
C ILE A 145 13.15 1.06 -14.86
N SER A 146 13.94 0.72 -15.88
CA SER A 146 15.06 -0.22 -15.77
C SER A 146 16.40 0.44 -15.44
N LYS A 147 16.44 1.78 -15.36
CA LYS A 147 17.63 2.54 -14.97
C LYS A 147 17.23 3.88 -14.34
N GLY A 148 17.75 4.16 -13.15
CA GLY A 148 17.41 5.39 -12.40
C GLY A 148 16.28 5.18 -11.40
N GLY A 149 15.66 6.26 -10.93
CA GLY A 149 14.54 6.22 -10.00
C GLY A 149 13.26 6.78 -10.61
N SER A 150 12.14 6.62 -9.90
CA SER A 150 10.86 7.22 -10.27
C SER A 150 10.84 8.73 -10.03
N TYR A 151 9.74 9.36 -10.42
CA TYR A 151 9.45 10.75 -10.12
C TYR A 151 9.54 11.03 -8.60
N PRO A 152 10.23 12.10 -8.16
CA PRO A 152 10.35 12.42 -6.74
C PRO A 152 9.01 12.75 -6.08
N ASN A 153 8.87 12.41 -4.80
CA ASN A 153 7.70 12.82 -4.04
C ASN A 153 7.66 14.36 -3.86
N THR A 154 6.63 15.00 -4.42
CA THR A 154 6.40 16.46 -4.31
C THR A 154 5.82 16.87 -2.95
N GLY A 155 5.17 15.94 -2.25
CA GLY A 155 4.47 16.21 -0.99
C GLY A 155 3.13 16.92 -1.14
N ILE A 156 2.75 17.30 -2.37
CA ILE A 156 1.49 17.97 -2.69
C ILE A 156 0.43 16.90 -2.97
N PRO A 157 -0.71 16.88 -2.27
CA PRO A 157 -1.80 15.97 -2.58
C PRO A 157 -2.41 16.28 -3.95
N CYS A 158 -2.89 15.24 -4.65
CA CYS A 158 -3.63 15.41 -5.91
C CYS A 158 -4.86 16.30 -5.72
N ASP A 159 -5.11 17.15 -6.72
CA ASP A 159 -6.24 18.08 -6.80
C ASP A 159 -7.55 17.32 -7.02
N ILE A 160 -8.55 17.61 -6.19
CA ILE A 160 -9.91 17.13 -6.41
C ILE A 160 -10.85 18.32 -6.26
N MET A 161 -11.49 18.70 -7.37
CA MET A 161 -12.39 19.87 -7.44
C MET A 161 -11.73 21.18 -6.99
N GLY A 162 -10.42 21.37 -7.22
CA GLY A 162 -9.70 22.57 -6.81
C GLY A 162 -9.17 22.53 -5.37
N TYR A 163 -9.38 21.44 -4.63
CA TYR A 163 -8.86 21.25 -3.28
C TYR A 163 -7.64 20.33 -3.29
N THR A 164 -6.59 20.71 -2.56
CA THR A 164 -5.34 19.93 -2.46
C THR A 164 -5.01 19.61 -1.01
N THR A 165 -4.59 20.58 -0.22
CA THR A 165 -4.13 20.38 1.15
C THR A 165 -5.28 20.49 2.14
N GLU A 166 -6.30 21.27 1.80
CA GLU A 166 -7.50 21.55 2.60
C GLU A 166 -8.32 20.28 2.87
N ARG A 167 -8.27 19.32 1.94
CA ARG A 167 -8.95 18.03 2.08
C ARG A 167 -8.24 17.06 3.02
N VAL A 168 -7.00 17.34 3.43
CA VAL A 168 -6.16 16.40 4.17
C VAL A 168 -6.35 16.58 5.67
N LEU A 169 -6.69 15.50 6.36
CA LEU A 169 -6.76 15.46 7.81
C LEU A 169 -5.37 15.23 8.38
N ARG A 170 -4.85 16.18 9.16
CA ARG A 170 -3.53 16.11 9.78
C ARG A 170 -3.64 16.11 11.30
N ALA A 171 -2.82 15.28 11.95
CA ALA A 171 -2.80 15.20 13.41
C ALA A 171 -2.49 16.58 14.03
N PRO A 172 -3.32 17.09 14.96
CA PRO A 172 -3.12 18.39 15.61
C PRO A 172 -2.11 18.38 16.77
N ALA A 173 -1.59 17.19 17.12
CA ALA A 173 -0.60 16.96 18.17
C ALA A 173 0.01 15.56 18.00
N ASP A 174 1.07 15.29 18.75
CA ASP A 174 1.51 13.93 19.05
C ASP A 174 0.51 13.25 19.99
N GLY A 175 0.30 11.94 19.84
CA GLY A 175 -0.47 11.13 20.78
C GLY A 175 -1.31 10.05 20.12
N VAL A 176 -2.34 9.58 20.84
CA VAL A 176 -3.24 8.53 20.32
C VAL A 176 -4.41 9.18 19.58
N PHE A 177 -4.59 8.79 18.33
CA PHE A 177 -5.75 9.16 17.54
C PHE A 177 -6.99 8.39 18.00
N LYS A 178 -8.07 9.12 18.28
CA LYS A 178 -9.41 8.60 18.53
C LYS A 178 -10.36 9.10 17.46
N SER A 179 -10.99 8.20 16.73
CA SER A 179 -11.89 8.57 15.64
C SER A 179 -13.34 8.70 16.13
N ASP A 180 -14.01 9.75 15.69
CA ASP A 180 -15.46 9.95 15.90
C ASP A 180 -16.26 9.62 14.61
N ARG A 181 -15.56 9.23 13.53
CA ARG A 181 -16.10 8.98 12.19
C ARG A 181 -15.52 7.72 11.57
N GLU A 182 -16.26 7.14 10.64
CA GLU A 182 -15.80 6.04 9.79
C GLU A 182 -15.59 6.49 8.34
N ILE A 183 -14.86 5.67 7.58
CA ILE A 183 -14.72 5.86 6.13
C ILE A 183 -16.11 5.79 5.49
N SER A 184 -16.37 6.69 4.55
CA SER A 184 -17.66 6.94 3.89
C SER A 184 -18.70 7.69 4.71
N ASP A 185 -18.37 8.19 5.91
CA ASP A 185 -19.26 9.11 6.62
C ASP A 185 -19.26 10.51 5.97
N PRO A 186 -20.44 11.16 5.83
CA PRO A 186 -20.51 12.55 5.43
C PRO A 186 -20.01 13.48 6.54
N VAL A 187 -19.36 14.56 6.14
CA VAL A 187 -18.87 15.62 7.05
C VAL A 187 -19.09 16.99 6.43
N GLU A 188 -19.44 17.96 7.27
CA GLU A 188 -19.43 19.38 6.92
C GLU A 188 -18.09 20.03 7.33
N GLU A 189 -17.71 21.11 6.65
CA GLU A 189 -16.56 21.91 7.06
C GLU A 189 -16.67 22.31 8.54
N GLY A 190 -15.60 22.10 9.30
CA GLY A 190 -15.55 22.36 10.73
C GLY A 190 -16.04 21.21 11.61
N ASP A 191 -16.69 20.17 11.06
CA ASP A 191 -17.09 19.00 11.84
C ASP A 191 -15.89 18.34 12.53
N ILE A 192 -16.11 17.81 13.74
CA ILE A 192 -15.11 16.99 14.43
C ILE A 192 -15.10 15.61 13.76
N VAL A 193 -13.92 15.21 13.30
CA VAL A 193 -13.65 13.89 12.72
C VAL A 193 -13.05 12.94 13.77
N GLY A 194 -12.37 13.49 14.76
CA GLY A 194 -11.80 12.75 15.87
C GLY A 194 -10.94 13.65 16.75
N LYS A 195 -10.08 13.05 17.56
CA LYS A 195 -9.17 13.75 18.48
C LYS A 195 -7.81 13.09 18.53
N VAL A 196 -6.76 13.86 18.77
CA VAL A 196 -5.43 13.35 19.12
C VAL A 196 -5.04 13.96 20.46
N ASP A 197 -4.85 13.11 21.48
CA ASP A 197 -4.55 13.52 22.86
C ASP A 197 -5.48 14.64 23.39
N GLY A 198 -6.77 14.54 23.07
CA GLY A 198 -7.79 15.50 23.47
C GLY A 198 -7.92 16.75 22.58
N LYS A 199 -6.98 17.02 21.67
CA LYS A 199 -7.12 18.09 20.67
C LYS A 199 -7.99 17.62 19.50
N GLU A 200 -8.92 18.46 19.08
CA GLU A 200 -9.88 18.15 18.02
C GLU A 200 -9.21 18.15 16.64
N LEU A 201 -9.49 17.09 15.88
CA LEU A 201 -9.24 17.01 14.45
C LEU A 201 -10.54 17.38 13.73
N ARG A 202 -10.50 18.47 12.94
CA ARG A 202 -11.69 18.98 12.24
C ARG A 202 -11.57 18.81 10.73
N ALA A 203 -12.71 18.64 10.07
CA ALA A 203 -12.83 18.63 8.63
C ALA A 203 -12.50 20.02 8.06
N GLY A 204 -11.55 20.10 7.13
CA GLY A 204 -11.18 21.34 6.46
C GLY A 204 -12.13 21.74 5.32
N ILE A 205 -12.96 20.81 4.85
CA ILE A 205 -13.93 21.01 3.77
C ILE A 205 -15.15 20.11 3.99
N THR A 206 -16.28 20.45 3.37
CA THR A 206 -17.47 19.59 3.28
C THR A 206 -17.25 18.45 2.26
N GLY A 207 -17.72 17.25 2.58
CA GLY A 207 -17.65 16.10 1.69
C GLY A 207 -17.90 14.77 2.40
N THR A 208 -17.12 13.76 2.04
CA THR A 208 -17.18 12.42 2.65
C THR A 208 -15.79 11.99 3.10
N VAL A 209 -15.67 11.37 4.27
CA VAL A 209 -14.40 10.81 4.75
C VAL A 209 -13.96 9.71 3.79
N ARG A 210 -12.92 9.97 3.01
CA ARG A 210 -12.43 9.07 1.96
C ARG A 210 -11.46 8.04 2.51
N GLY A 211 -10.50 8.50 3.30
CA GLY A 211 -9.54 7.66 3.98
C GLY A 211 -9.39 8.12 5.41
N LEU A 212 -9.21 7.17 6.32
CA LEU A 212 -8.95 7.44 7.72
C LEU A 212 -8.16 6.29 8.34
N VAL A 213 -7.03 6.61 8.97
CA VAL A 213 -6.22 5.64 9.69
C VAL A 213 -7.03 5.00 10.82
N LYS A 214 -6.57 3.82 11.28
CA LYS A 214 -7.28 3.06 12.32
C LYS A 214 -7.36 3.87 13.62
N ASP A 215 -8.50 3.78 14.28
CA ASP A 215 -8.67 4.27 15.66
C ASP A 215 -7.63 3.63 16.60
N GLY A 216 -7.12 4.41 17.55
CA GLY A 216 -6.18 3.95 18.57
C GLY A 216 -4.71 3.95 18.15
N LEU A 217 -4.37 4.46 16.96
CA LEU A 217 -2.97 4.57 16.53
C LEU A 217 -2.24 5.72 17.22
N GLU A 218 -0.97 5.49 17.55
CA GLU A 218 -0.03 6.55 17.92
C GLU A 218 0.40 7.31 16.66
N VAL A 219 0.32 8.63 16.72
CA VAL A 219 0.58 9.53 15.60
C VAL A 219 1.42 10.72 16.06
N VAL A 220 2.13 11.32 15.10
CA VAL A 220 2.91 12.55 15.33
C VAL A 220 2.21 13.76 14.73
N GLU A 221 2.43 14.94 15.30
CA GLU A 221 1.85 16.20 14.81
C GLU A 221 2.14 16.39 13.31
N GLY A 222 1.11 16.78 12.55
CA GLY A 222 1.19 16.98 11.11
C GLY A 222 1.11 15.70 10.26
N GLN A 223 1.18 14.50 10.88
CA GLN A 223 1.00 13.23 10.19
C GLN A 223 -0.36 13.19 9.48
N LYS A 224 -0.38 12.68 8.24
CA LYS A 224 -1.62 12.49 7.49
C LYS A 224 -2.42 11.35 8.14
N LEU A 225 -3.60 11.68 8.67
CA LEU A 225 -4.54 10.74 9.27
C LEU A 225 -5.61 10.30 8.29
N GLY A 226 -5.85 11.07 7.23
CA GLY A 226 -6.92 10.77 6.29
C GLY A 226 -7.12 11.89 5.28
N ASP A 227 -8.18 11.78 4.51
CA ASP A 227 -8.63 12.83 3.60
C ASP A 227 -10.14 12.78 3.34
N ILE A 228 -10.69 13.91 2.94
CA ILE A 228 -12.08 14.12 2.57
C ILE A 228 -12.19 14.18 1.04
N ASP A 229 -13.22 13.54 0.49
CA ASP A 229 -13.61 13.70 -0.91
C ASP A 229 -14.69 14.78 -1.05
N PRO A 230 -14.39 15.94 -1.68
CA PRO A 230 -15.37 17.02 -1.85
C PRO A 230 -16.53 16.65 -2.77
N ARG A 231 -16.41 15.57 -3.57
CA ARG A 231 -17.50 15.10 -4.44
C ARG A 231 -18.61 14.41 -3.66
N GLY A 232 -18.39 14.10 -2.37
CA GLY A 232 -19.35 13.35 -1.54
C GLY A 232 -19.49 11.89 -1.97
N LEU A 233 -18.47 11.34 -2.64
CA LEU A 233 -18.49 9.96 -3.08
C LEU A 233 -18.15 9.04 -1.91
N ARG A 234 -18.90 7.93 -1.81
CA ARG A 234 -18.54 6.85 -0.90
C ARG A 234 -17.29 6.16 -1.43
N GLU A 235 -16.42 5.76 -0.50
CA GLU A 235 -15.16 5.16 -0.88
C GLU A 235 -15.34 3.69 -1.22
N PHE A 236 -15.17 3.36 -2.50
CA PHE A 236 -15.27 2.00 -2.99
C PHE A 236 -14.11 1.67 -3.92
N GLY A 237 -13.53 0.50 -3.69
CA GLY A 237 -12.68 -0.17 -4.65
C GLY A 237 -11.25 0.35 -4.79
N ILE A 238 -10.47 -0.50 -5.43
CA ILE A 238 -9.06 -0.27 -5.74
C ILE A 238 -9.00 0.91 -6.73
N SER A 239 -8.09 1.86 -6.49
CA SER A 239 -7.98 3.02 -7.37
C SER A 239 -7.47 2.64 -8.76
N ASP A 240 -7.94 3.36 -9.80
CA ASP A 240 -7.44 3.21 -11.17
C ASP A 240 -5.91 3.30 -11.22
N ARG A 241 -5.33 4.25 -10.48
CA ARG A 241 -3.88 4.40 -10.30
C ARG A 241 -3.22 3.13 -9.77
N SER A 242 -3.80 2.47 -8.77
CA SER A 242 -3.25 1.21 -8.23
C SER A 242 -3.36 0.07 -9.24
N ILE A 243 -4.40 0.06 -10.07
CA ILE A 243 -4.55 -0.90 -11.18
C ILE A 243 -3.50 -0.66 -12.27
N GLU A 244 -3.23 0.60 -12.64
CA GLU A 244 -2.18 0.95 -13.60
C GLU A 244 -0.80 0.51 -13.11
N ILE A 245 -0.48 0.79 -11.84
CA ILE A 245 0.76 0.33 -11.20
C ILE A 245 0.83 -1.20 -11.23
N ALA A 246 -0.25 -1.89 -10.87
CA ALA A 246 -0.30 -3.35 -10.87
C ALA A 246 -0.09 -3.96 -12.27
N ARG A 247 -0.61 -3.32 -13.32
CA ARG A 247 -0.35 -3.71 -14.71
C ARG A 247 1.14 -3.54 -15.07
N GLY A 248 1.76 -2.47 -14.61
CA GLY A 248 3.20 -2.23 -14.75
C GLY A 248 4.03 -3.32 -14.08
N VAL A 249 3.71 -3.65 -12.83
CA VAL A 249 4.33 -4.76 -12.08
C VAL A 249 4.16 -6.08 -12.81
N TRP A 250 2.95 -6.42 -13.23
CA TRP A 250 2.69 -7.66 -13.97
C TRP A 250 3.49 -7.73 -15.27
N LYS A 251 3.60 -6.62 -16.00
CA LYS A 251 4.43 -6.54 -17.21
C LYS A 251 5.91 -6.76 -16.86
N ALA A 252 6.42 -6.16 -15.80
CA ALA A 252 7.80 -6.35 -15.36
C ALA A 252 8.09 -7.81 -14.97
N ILE A 253 7.18 -8.46 -14.23
CA ILE A 253 7.30 -9.90 -13.92
C ILE A 253 7.36 -10.74 -15.19
N ASN A 254 6.53 -10.42 -16.20
CA ASN A 254 6.57 -11.15 -17.46
C ASN A 254 7.86 -10.88 -18.25
N ASP A 255 8.36 -9.66 -18.31
CA ASP A 255 9.52 -9.35 -19.14
C ASP A 255 10.84 -9.78 -18.50
N PHE A 256 10.94 -9.67 -17.17
CA PHE A 256 12.19 -9.82 -16.42
C PHE A 256 12.17 -10.97 -15.41
N GLY A 257 11.04 -11.65 -15.23
CA GLY A 257 10.93 -12.73 -14.25
C GLY A 257 11.77 -13.98 -14.59
N PRO A 258 11.93 -14.90 -13.63
CA PRO A 258 12.82 -16.07 -13.78
C PRO A 258 12.53 -16.95 -15.00
N ALA A 259 11.25 -16.99 -15.44
CA ALA A 259 10.84 -17.75 -16.62
C ALA A 259 11.44 -17.20 -17.94
N ASN A 260 11.84 -15.92 -17.98
CA ASN A 260 12.34 -15.25 -19.18
C ASN A 260 13.82 -14.82 -19.10
N MET A 261 14.43 -14.78 -17.91
CA MET A 261 15.89 -14.55 -17.76
C MET A 261 16.75 -15.60 -18.50
N ASN A 262 16.23 -16.81 -18.72
CA ASN A 262 16.92 -17.88 -19.47
C ASN A 262 16.87 -17.74 -21.01
N ARG A 263 16.22 -16.71 -21.56
CA ARG A 263 16.12 -16.52 -23.03
C ARG A 263 17.05 -15.44 -23.58
N GLY A 264 17.75 -14.70 -22.71
CA GLY A 264 18.67 -13.62 -23.10
C GLY A 264 20.16 -13.98 -23.09
N GLY A 265 20.51 -15.22 -22.73
CA GLY A 265 21.88 -15.72 -22.68
C GLY A 265 22.15 -16.78 -23.74
N SER A 266 22.21 -16.37 -25.01
CA SER A 266 22.75 -17.17 -26.11
C SER A 266 23.33 -16.26 -27.18
#